data_AF-A0A2N2IIU5-F1
#
_entry.id   AF-A0A2N2IIU5-F1
#
_cell.length_a   1.000
_cell.length_b   1.000
_cell.length_c   1.000
_cell.angle_alpha   90.00
_cell.angle_beta   90.00
_cell.angle_gamma   90.00
#
_symmetry.space_group_name_H-M   'P 1'
#
loop_
_entity.id
_entity.type
_entity.pdbx_description
1 polymer ?
#
loop_
_entity_poly.entity_id
_entity_poly.type
_entity_poly.pdbx_seq_one_letter_code
_entity_poly.pdbx_strand_id
1 'polypeptide(L)'
;MLVVRDTPPAYVKVLGRLAAVVAEQGSQACHFATVAREFGVPVLVRIPGATSGLTPGMEVTVDAENGRIYAGRVAVLLAERSAGVGSGASYCLRRLEPVMERVSFLNLLDPRARDFKPESCRSLHDIVRYAHEKAMQEMFVLSGHGLSRRGGARQLKSELPFELFVLDIGGGLHPDAAEKRSVSPEEVRCLPLKALWRGLSHPGVAWDGRQHFDWQGYEAIVMGGGIASPNSASLASYAVIGEDYLNINIRFGYHFTIVDAFCGGTPAENYCGLRFVGGGGEYTGRLLRVAFLARILERLGFVVERAADLLDARVIGLAGDALLEKLDLIGRLLGATRLLDMVLKDEEMVVRLADDFLAGRYDFRK
;
A
#
# COMPACT_ATOMS: atom_id res chain seq x y z
N MET A 1 18.50 -18.04 -15.29
CA MET A 1 18.78 -17.22 -14.10
C MET A 1 18.76 -15.76 -14.52
N LEU A 2 18.25 -14.87 -13.69
CA LEU A 2 18.30 -13.42 -13.91
C LEU A 2 19.26 -12.78 -12.90
N VAL A 3 20.22 -11.99 -13.39
CA VAL A 3 21.13 -11.20 -12.55
C VAL A 3 20.87 -9.74 -12.82
N VAL A 4 20.51 -8.98 -11.81
CA VAL A 4 20.08 -7.58 -11.94
C VAL A 4 20.61 -6.74 -10.79
N ARG A 5 20.67 -5.42 -10.97
CA ARG A 5 21.03 -4.51 -9.86
C ARG A 5 19.90 -4.39 -8.84
N ASP A 6 18.67 -4.25 -9.31
CA ASP A 6 17.46 -4.11 -8.50
C ASP A 6 16.33 -5.01 -9.02
N THR A 7 15.28 -5.21 -8.24
CA THR A 7 14.13 -6.08 -8.55
C THR A 7 12.84 -5.28 -8.77
N PRO A 8 12.71 -4.54 -9.89
CA PRO A 8 11.49 -3.83 -10.22
C PRO A 8 10.32 -4.80 -10.42
N PRO A 9 9.08 -4.41 -10.04
CA PRO A 9 7.89 -5.25 -10.19
C PRO A 9 7.64 -5.77 -11.62
N ALA A 10 8.10 -5.06 -12.66
CA ALA A 10 7.97 -5.50 -14.04
C ALA A 10 8.60 -6.87 -14.33
N TYR A 11 9.62 -7.27 -13.57
CA TYR A 11 10.26 -8.58 -13.72
C TYR A 11 9.39 -9.75 -13.25
N VAL A 12 8.27 -9.49 -12.56
CA VAL A 12 7.29 -10.52 -12.20
C VAL A 12 6.80 -11.29 -13.42
N LYS A 13 6.62 -10.61 -14.56
CA LYS A 13 6.15 -11.21 -15.82
C LYS A 13 7.04 -12.33 -16.36
N VAL A 14 8.33 -12.32 -16.01
CA VAL A 14 9.28 -13.32 -16.48
C VAL A 14 9.59 -14.38 -15.43
N LEU A 15 9.11 -14.25 -14.19
CA LEU A 15 9.41 -15.17 -13.09
C LEU A 15 9.14 -16.63 -13.44
N GLY A 16 8.01 -16.93 -14.09
CA GLY A 16 7.66 -18.29 -14.51
C GLY A 16 8.63 -18.94 -15.51
N ARG A 17 9.59 -18.18 -16.06
CA ARG A 17 10.64 -18.65 -16.99
C ARG A 17 12.03 -18.69 -16.33
N LEU A 18 12.16 -18.29 -15.08
CA LEU A 18 13.44 -18.14 -14.40
C LEU A 18 13.71 -19.29 -13.42
N ALA A 19 14.93 -19.82 -13.46
CA ALA A 19 15.38 -20.84 -12.52
C ALA A 19 15.78 -20.28 -11.13
N ALA A 20 16.19 -19.00 -11.11
CA ALA A 20 16.60 -18.22 -9.93
C ALA A 20 16.78 -16.73 -10.30
N VAL A 21 16.73 -15.86 -9.31
CA VAL A 21 17.03 -14.42 -9.41
C VAL A 21 18.14 -14.04 -8.42
N VAL A 22 19.14 -13.29 -8.88
CA VAL A 22 20.19 -12.70 -8.04
C VAL A 22 20.17 -11.18 -8.23
N ALA A 23 20.07 -10.44 -7.14
CA ALA A 23 20.04 -8.99 -7.15
C ALA A 23 21.07 -8.36 -6.20
N GLU A 24 21.70 -7.28 -6.65
CA GLU A 24 22.64 -6.51 -5.81
C GLU A 24 21.94 -5.75 -4.70
N GLN A 25 20.70 -5.32 -4.95
CA GLN A 25 19.85 -4.56 -4.04
C GLN A 25 18.50 -5.27 -3.84
N GLY A 26 17.76 -4.87 -2.80
CA GLY A 26 16.46 -5.44 -2.45
C GLY A 26 16.40 -6.10 -1.07
N SER A 27 15.25 -6.66 -0.73
CA SER A 27 14.98 -7.32 0.55
C SER A 27 14.26 -8.65 0.34
N GLN A 28 14.51 -9.63 1.20
CA GLN A 28 13.83 -10.93 1.18
C GLN A 28 12.31 -10.80 1.41
N ALA A 29 11.86 -9.67 1.96
CA ALA A 29 10.46 -9.34 2.23
C ALA A 29 9.86 -8.34 1.22
N CYS A 30 10.59 -7.93 0.17
CA CYS A 30 10.01 -7.02 -0.82
C CYS A 30 8.89 -7.71 -1.62
N HIS A 31 8.04 -6.90 -2.27
CA HIS A 31 6.93 -7.42 -3.07
C HIS A 31 7.42 -8.43 -4.12
N PHE A 32 8.50 -8.11 -4.85
CA PHE A 32 9.08 -9.03 -5.83
C PHE A 32 9.55 -10.35 -5.21
N ALA A 33 10.24 -10.33 -4.06
CA ALA A 33 10.70 -11.54 -3.39
C ALA A 33 9.54 -12.40 -2.87
N THR A 34 8.44 -11.75 -2.46
CA THR A 34 7.20 -12.44 -2.05
C THR A 34 6.56 -13.15 -3.24
N VAL A 35 6.36 -12.44 -4.36
CA VAL A 35 5.82 -13.03 -5.58
C VAL A 35 6.75 -14.12 -6.12
N ALA A 36 8.06 -13.91 -6.15
CA ALA A 36 9.00 -14.95 -6.60
C ALA A 36 8.94 -16.22 -5.73
N ARG A 37 8.71 -16.10 -4.42
CA ARG A 37 8.49 -17.23 -3.51
C ARG A 37 7.21 -17.99 -3.83
N GLU A 38 6.12 -17.29 -4.14
CA GLU A 38 4.86 -17.89 -4.59
C GLU A 38 5.04 -18.67 -5.90
N PHE A 39 5.94 -18.22 -6.78
CA PHE A 39 6.31 -18.92 -8.01
C PHE A 39 7.37 -20.01 -7.81
N GLY A 40 7.81 -20.27 -6.59
CA GLY A 40 8.85 -21.26 -6.28
C GLY A 40 10.23 -20.93 -6.87
N VAL A 41 10.48 -19.66 -7.21
CA VAL A 41 11.74 -19.17 -7.79
C VAL A 41 12.66 -18.69 -6.66
N PRO A 42 13.86 -19.29 -6.48
CA PRO A 42 14.83 -18.84 -5.50
C PRO A 42 15.31 -17.43 -5.81
N VAL A 43 15.34 -16.57 -4.79
CA VAL A 43 15.81 -15.18 -4.90
C VAL A 43 16.90 -14.92 -3.89
N LEU A 44 18.07 -14.50 -4.37
CA LEU A 44 19.11 -13.89 -3.56
C LEU A 44 19.12 -12.39 -3.81
N VAL A 45 19.09 -11.61 -2.73
CA VAL A 45 19.19 -10.14 -2.77
C VAL A 45 20.35 -9.70 -1.89
N ARG A 46 20.80 -8.46 -2.06
CA ARG A 46 21.94 -7.89 -1.31
C ARG A 46 23.26 -8.62 -1.60
N ILE A 47 23.47 -9.01 -2.86
CA ILE A 47 24.73 -9.62 -3.33
C ILE A 47 25.55 -8.54 -4.07
N PRO A 48 26.33 -7.69 -3.38
CA PRO A 48 27.09 -6.63 -4.02
C PRO A 48 28.10 -7.21 -5.02
N GLY A 49 28.20 -6.60 -6.20
CA GLY A 49 29.10 -7.04 -7.26
C GLY A 49 28.60 -8.25 -8.07
N ALA A 50 27.35 -8.70 -7.86
CA ALA A 50 26.77 -9.79 -8.65
C ALA A 50 26.73 -9.47 -10.14
N THR A 51 26.40 -8.23 -10.53
CA THR A 51 26.31 -7.84 -11.95
C THR A 51 27.68 -7.78 -12.64
N SER A 52 28.75 -7.55 -11.87
CA SER A 52 30.13 -7.59 -12.36
C SER A 52 30.74 -9.00 -12.32
N GLY A 53 30.33 -9.83 -11.35
CA GLY A 53 30.91 -11.16 -11.11
C GLY A 53 30.25 -12.29 -11.89
N LEU A 54 28.98 -12.13 -12.29
CA LEU A 54 28.22 -13.11 -13.04
C LEU A 54 27.95 -12.62 -14.45
N THR A 55 28.50 -13.32 -15.44
CA THR A 55 28.35 -12.96 -16.86
C THR A 55 27.28 -13.80 -17.56
N PRO A 56 26.63 -13.26 -18.62
CA PRO A 56 25.68 -14.02 -19.41
C PRO A 56 26.29 -15.32 -19.95
N GLY A 57 25.56 -16.44 -19.81
CA GLY A 57 26.01 -17.76 -20.25
C GLY A 57 26.83 -18.53 -19.21
N MET A 58 27.21 -17.91 -18.09
CA MET A 58 27.90 -18.61 -16.99
C MET A 58 26.94 -19.60 -16.30
N GLU A 59 27.37 -20.86 -16.21
CA GLU A 59 26.65 -21.86 -15.44
C GLU A 59 26.97 -21.72 -13.95
N VAL A 60 25.94 -21.56 -13.13
CA VAL A 60 26.06 -21.43 -11.68
C VAL A 60 24.89 -22.11 -10.97
N THR A 61 25.11 -22.47 -9.71
CA THR A 61 24.06 -22.97 -8.81
C THR A 61 23.78 -21.93 -7.75
N VAL A 62 22.51 -21.56 -7.62
CA VAL A 62 22.04 -20.59 -6.63
C VAL A 62 21.40 -21.33 -5.46
N ASP A 63 21.99 -21.17 -4.28
CA ASP A 63 21.50 -21.68 -3.00
C ASP A 63 20.92 -20.50 -2.21
N ALA A 64 19.61 -20.31 -2.36
CA ALA A 64 18.89 -19.23 -1.69
C ALA A 64 18.75 -19.43 -0.18
N GLU A 65 18.83 -20.68 0.29
CA GLU A 65 18.67 -21.04 1.70
C GLU A 65 19.90 -20.65 2.51
N ASN A 66 21.10 -20.95 1.96
CA ASN A 66 22.36 -20.60 2.62
C ASN A 66 22.97 -19.28 2.12
N GLY A 67 22.32 -18.58 1.19
CA GLY A 67 22.81 -17.29 0.71
C GLY A 67 24.02 -17.38 -0.23
N ARG A 68 24.20 -18.49 -0.95
CA ARG A 68 25.44 -18.80 -1.70
C ARG A 68 25.23 -18.99 -3.19
N ILE A 69 26.26 -18.66 -3.96
CA ILE A 69 26.32 -18.88 -5.40
C ILE A 69 27.57 -19.72 -5.67
N TYR A 70 27.38 -20.87 -6.30
CA TYR A 70 28.46 -21.79 -6.64
C TYR A 70 28.72 -21.75 -8.14
N ALA A 71 29.99 -21.82 -8.53
CA ALA A 71 30.37 -21.97 -9.93
C ALA A 71 29.97 -23.37 -10.43
N GLY A 72 29.35 -23.43 -11.62
CA GLY A 72 28.89 -24.66 -12.24
C GLY A 72 27.67 -25.29 -11.56
N ARG A 73 27.35 -26.51 -11.99
CA ARG A 73 26.20 -27.29 -11.54
C ARG A 73 26.54 -28.17 -10.33
N VAL A 74 25.98 -27.84 -9.16
CA VAL A 74 26.17 -28.61 -7.92
C VAL A 74 25.03 -29.61 -7.77
N ALA A 75 25.30 -30.88 -8.10
CA ALA A 75 24.28 -31.94 -8.16
C ALA A 75 23.56 -32.19 -6.83
N VAL A 76 24.26 -32.09 -5.70
CA VAL A 76 23.68 -32.33 -4.36
C VAL A 76 22.59 -31.31 -4.02
N LEU A 77 22.86 -30.02 -4.21
CA LEU A 77 21.89 -28.95 -3.96
C LEU A 77 20.67 -29.02 -4.89
N LEU A 78 20.88 -29.45 -6.14
CA LEU A 78 19.79 -29.66 -7.09
C LEU A 78 18.93 -30.89 -6.72
N ALA A 79 19.54 -31.94 -6.18
CA ALA A 79 18.84 -33.09 -5.64
C ALA A 79 18.04 -32.75 -4.36
N GLU A 80 18.60 -31.92 -3.47
CA GLU A 80 17.92 -31.43 -2.27
C GLU A 80 16.68 -30.59 -2.60
N ARG A 81 16.75 -29.71 -3.61
CA ARG A 81 15.55 -28.97 -4.09
C ARG A 81 14.48 -29.91 -4.63
N SER A 82 14.90 -31.00 -5.28
CA SER A 82 14.00 -32.05 -5.78
C SER A 82 13.36 -32.84 -4.63
N ALA A 83 14.06 -32.97 -3.50
CA ALA A 83 13.58 -33.65 -2.28
C ALA A 83 12.75 -32.74 -1.35
N GLY A 84 13.02 -31.43 -1.33
CA GLY A 84 12.37 -30.41 -0.48
C GLY A 84 10.93 -30.08 -0.89
N VAL A 85 10.54 -30.38 -2.13
CA VAL A 85 9.14 -30.31 -2.59
C VAL A 85 8.33 -31.53 -2.14
N GLY A 86 8.96 -32.56 -1.54
CA GLY A 86 8.30 -33.83 -1.27
C GLY A 86 8.46 -34.45 0.12
N SER A 87 9.53 -34.20 0.87
CA SER A 87 9.92 -35.16 1.95
C SER A 87 9.77 -34.70 3.40
N GLY A 88 9.27 -33.49 3.69
CA GLY A 88 9.22 -32.99 5.08
C GLY A 88 8.01 -32.12 5.45
N ALA A 89 7.03 -31.94 4.57
CA ALA A 89 5.81 -31.26 4.94
C ALA A 89 5.09 -32.08 6.02
N SER A 90 4.98 -31.51 7.24
CA SER A 90 4.12 -32.04 8.31
C SER A 90 2.79 -32.50 7.72
N TYR A 91 2.18 -33.57 8.25
CA TYR A 91 0.87 -34.05 7.80
C TYR A 91 -0.13 -32.89 7.59
N CYS A 92 -0.07 -31.88 8.45
CA CYS A 92 -0.84 -30.65 8.34
C CYS A 92 -0.56 -29.86 7.04
N LEU A 93 0.70 -29.64 6.68
CA LEU A 93 1.08 -28.90 5.47
C LEU A 93 0.67 -29.65 4.19
N ARG A 94 0.86 -30.97 4.12
CA ARG A 94 0.38 -31.79 2.97
C ARG A 94 -1.14 -31.75 2.78
N ARG A 95 -1.88 -31.61 3.88
CA ARG A 95 -3.34 -31.47 3.84
C ARG A 95 -3.78 -30.06 3.44
N LEU A 96 -2.94 -29.06 3.70
CA LEU A 96 -3.19 -27.65 3.37
C LEU A 96 -2.72 -27.27 1.97
N GLU A 97 -1.76 -27.97 1.38
CA GLU A 97 -1.22 -27.68 0.04
C GLU A 97 -2.30 -27.58 -1.06
N PRO A 98 -3.26 -28.54 -1.17
CA PRO A 98 -4.35 -28.43 -2.16
C PRO A 98 -5.34 -27.29 -1.85
N VAL A 99 -5.39 -26.87 -0.58
CA VAL A 99 -6.22 -25.74 -0.13
C VAL A 99 -5.55 -24.43 -0.49
N MET A 100 -4.24 -24.31 -0.29
CA MET A 100 -3.44 -23.12 -0.62
C MET A 100 -3.57 -22.75 -2.10
N GLU A 101 -3.53 -23.73 -3.01
CA GLU A 101 -3.76 -23.51 -4.45
C GLU A 101 -5.10 -22.81 -4.75
N ARG A 102 -6.15 -23.12 -3.95
CA ARG A 102 -7.49 -22.54 -4.10
C ARG A 102 -7.74 -21.32 -3.24
N VAL A 103 -6.79 -20.91 -2.40
CA VAL A 103 -6.96 -19.78 -1.48
C VAL A 103 -6.11 -18.60 -1.91
N SER A 104 -4.80 -18.77 -2.07
CA SER A 104 -3.85 -17.64 -2.15
C SER A 104 -3.45 -17.22 -3.55
N PHE A 105 -3.48 -18.13 -4.54
CA PHE A 105 -2.98 -17.83 -5.88
C PHE A 105 -3.83 -16.80 -6.61
N LEU A 106 -3.20 -15.78 -7.19
CA LEU A 106 -3.87 -14.75 -7.98
C LEU A 106 -3.70 -15.03 -9.48
N ASN A 107 -4.81 -15.39 -10.15
CA ASN A 107 -4.86 -15.68 -11.58
C ASN A 107 -5.48 -14.52 -12.37
N LEU A 108 -6.41 -13.78 -11.77
CA LEU A 108 -7.07 -12.62 -12.38
C LEU A 108 -6.23 -11.35 -12.26
N LEU A 109 -5.21 -11.25 -13.12
CA LEU A 109 -4.25 -10.14 -13.10
C LEU A 109 -4.77 -8.87 -13.79
N ASP A 110 -5.32 -9.01 -15.01
CA ASP A 110 -5.74 -7.88 -15.86
C ASP A 110 -7.27 -7.65 -15.83
N PRO A 111 -7.75 -6.54 -15.24
CA PRO A 111 -9.17 -6.16 -15.20
C PRO A 111 -9.87 -5.98 -16.56
N ARG A 112 -9.10 -5.73 -17.63
CA ARG A 112 -9.65 -5.49 -18.98
C ARG A 112 -9.63 -6.73 -19.86
N ALA A 113 -9.01 -7.81 -19.37
CA ALA A 113 -8.97 -9.04 -20.13
C ALA A 113 -10.38 -9.62 -20.28
N ARG A 114 -10.64 -10.26 -21.43
CA ARG A 114 -11.98 -10.79 -21.77
C ARG A 114 -12.43 -11.90 -20.83
N ASP A 115 -11.48 -12.52 -20.16
CA ASP A 115 -11.65 -13.56 -19.15
C ASP A 115 -11.75 -13.00 -17.72
N PHE A 116 -11.69 -11.68 -17.50
CA PHE A 116 -11.98 -11.07 -16.20
C PHE A 116 -13.48 -11.14 -15.87
N LYS A 117 -13.92 -12.35 -15.52
CA LYS A 117 -15.31 -12.74 -15.31
C LYS A 117 -15.42 -13.66 -14.08
N PRO A 118 -16.60 -13.77 -13.46
CA PRO A 118 -16.79 -14.63 -12.30
C PRO A 118 -16.39 -16.08 -12.57
N GLU A 119 -16.66 -16.58 -13.78
CA GLU A 119 -16.40 -17.97 -14.16
C GLU A 119 -14.91 -18.32 -14.25
N SER A 120 -14.05 -17.29 -14.30
CA SER A 120 -12.59 -17.44 -14.39
C SER A 120 -11.90 -17.37 -13.03
N CYS A 121 -12.63 -17.12 -11.93
CA CYS A 121 -12.07 -17.16 -10.59
C CYS A 121 -11.68 -18.60 -10.23
N ARG A 122 -10.41 -18.84 -9.92
CA ARG A 122 -9.90 -20.18 -9.54
C ARG A 122 -9.49 -20.28 -8.07
N SER A 123 -9.39 -19.14 -7.39
CA SER A 123 -9.07 -19.07 -5.96
C SER A 123 -9.96 -18.08 -5.20
N LEU A 124 -9.93 -18.14 -3.85
CA LEU A 124 -10.53 -17.09 -3.01
C LEU A 124 -9.92 -15.71 -3.29
N HIS A 125 -8.62 -15.64 -3.55
CA HIS A 125 -7.96 -14.39 -3.92
C HIS A 125 -8.52 -13.81 -5.23
N ASP A 126 -8.80 -14.66 -6.23
CA ASP A 126 -9.45 -14.22 -7.47
C ASP A 126 -10.85 -13.67 -7.22
N ILE A 127 -11.64 -14.32 -6.34
CA ILE A 127 -12.98 -13.84 -5.97
C ILE A 127 -12.89 -12.46 -5.31
N VAL A 128 -11.98 -12.28 -4.36
CA VAL A 128 -11.75 -10.99 -3.69
C VAL A 128 -11.33 -9.93 -4.70
N ARG A 129 -10.40 -10.26 -5.60
CA ARG A 129 -9.92 -9.36 -6.67
C ARG A 129 -11.03 -8.96 -7.62
N TYR A 130 -11.83 -9.93 -8.09
CA TYR A 130 -12.94 -9.70 -9.01
C TYR A 130 -14.03 -8.84 -8.36
N ALA A 131 -14.46 -9.19 -7.14
CA ALA A 131 -15.47 -8.43 -6.40
C ALA A 131 -15.01 -7.00 -6.14
N HIS A 132 -13.75 -6.81 -5.72
CA HIS A 132 -13.17 -5.49 -5.53
C HIS A 132 -13.19 -4.65 -6.82
N GLU A 133 -12.70 -5.20 -7.92
CA GLU A 133 -12.65 -4.50 -9.20
C GLU A 133 -14.05 -4.12 -9.70
N LYS A 134 -15.05 -5.02 -9.56
CA LYS A 134 -16.44 -4.71 -9.93
C LYS A 134 -17.09 -3.66 -9.04
N ALA A 135 -16.86 -3.72 -7.73
CA ALA A 135 -17.32 -2.68 -6.80
C ALA A 135 -16.72 -1.30 -7.15
N MET A 136 -15.43 -1.27 -7.49
CA MET A 136 -14.78 -0.03 -7.93
C MET A 136 -15.34 0.47 -9.27
N GLN A 137 -15.54 -0.41 -10.26
CA GLN A 137 -16.13 -0.03 -11.55
C GLN A 137 -17.50 0.63 -11.35
N GLU A 138 -18.40 0.03 -10.56
CA GLU A 138 -19.73 0.61 -10.28
C GLU A 138 -19.65 1.94 -9.53
N MET A 139 -18.76 2.05 -8.53
CA MET A 139 -18.59 3.27 -7.74
C MET A 139 -18.25 4.49 -8.62
N PHE A 140 -17.45 4.30 -9.69
CA PHE A 140 -17.04 5.39 -10.59
C PHE A 140 -17.92 5.52 -11.85
N VAL A 141 -18.53 4.45 -12.37
CA VAL A 141 -19.47 4.53 -13.51
C VAL A 141 -20.69 5.38 -13.16
N LEU A 142 -21.17 5.33 -11.90
CA LEU A 142 -22.24 6.19 -11.39
C LEU A 142 -21.94 7.70 -11.46
N SER A 143 -20.68 8.09 -11.68
CA SER A 143 -20.26 9.49 -11.81
C SER A 143 -20.14 9.97 -13.27
N GLY A 144 -20.08 9.06 -14.25
CA GLY A 144 -19.60 9.34 -15.62
C GLY A 144 -20.61 9.29 -16.77
N HIS A 145 -21.74 8.58 -16.64
CA HIS A 145 -22.72 8.46 -17.74
C HIS A 145 -24.11 8.93 -17.32
N GLY A 146 -24.69 9.77 -18.19
CA GLY A 146 -25.92 10.52 -17.96
C GLY A 146 -27.08 9.64 -17.55
N LEU A 147 -27.31 9.58 -16.24
CA LEU A 147 -28.58 9.34 -15.57
C LEU A 147 -28.28 9.65 -14.11
N SER A 148 -28.75 10.81 -13.63
CA SER A 148 -28.75 11.14 -12.21
C SER A 148 -29.36 9.98 -11.43
N ARG A 149 -28.50 9.21 -10.74
CA ARG A 149 -28.90 8.41 -9.60
C ARG A 149 -28.11 8.96 -8.41
N ARG A 150 -28.85 9.41 -7.40
CA ARG A 150 -28.32 9.78 -6.08
C ARG A 150 -27.30 8.72 -5.64
N GLY A 151 -26.04 9.11 -5.40
CA GLY A 151 -25.04 8.24 -4.76
C GLY A 151 -23.75 7.92 -5.53
N GLY A 152 -23.44 8.61 -6.63
CA GLY A 152 -22.12 8.50 -7.26
C GLY A 152 -20.99 9.18 -6.46
N ALA A 153 -19.75 8.71 -6.61
CA ALA A 153 -18.58 9.37 -6.04
C ALA A 153 -18.35 10.76 -6.67
N ARG A 154 -17.97 11.75 -5.86
CA ARG A 154 -17.76 13.15 -6.28
C ARG A 154 -16.32 13.57 -6.04
N GLN A 155 -15.71 14.27 -6.99
CA GLN A 155 -14.33 14.73 -6.80
C GLN A 155 -14.29 15.91 -5.82
N LEU A 156 -13.50 15.79 -4.75
CA LEU A 156 -13.25 16.89 -3.82
C LEU A 156 -12.21 17.83 -4.44
N LYS A 157 -12.61 19.09 -4.68
CA LYS A 157 -11.71 20.11 -5.22
C LYS A 157 -10.67 20.48 -4.17
N SER A 158 -9.40 20.44 -4.54
CA SER A 158 -8.29 20.71 -3.63
C SER A 158 -7.07 21.24 -4.37
N GLU A 159 -6.23 21.95 -3.63
CA GLU A 159 -4.86 22.30 -4.02
C GLU A 159 -3.84 21.23 -3.59
N LEU A 160 -4.28 20.20 -2.84
CA LEU A 160 -3.43 19.08 -2.45
C LEU A 160 -2.99 18.28 -3.69
N PRO A 161 -1.78 17.67 -3.67
CA PRO A 161 -1.18 17.05 -4.85
C PRO A 161 -1.73 15.63 -5.14
N PHE A 162 -3.00 15.39 -4.81
CA PHE A 162 -3.70 14.13 -5.10
C PHE A 162 -5.20 14.38 -5.24
N GLU A 163 -5.86 13.55 -6.05
CA GLU A 163 -7.31 13.57 -6.18
C GLU A 163 -7.96 12.72 -5.10
N LEU A 164 -9.02 13.25 -4.48
CA LEU A 164 -9.88 12.51 -3.56
C LEU A 164 -11.30 12.45 -4.10
N PHE A 165 -11.86 11.24 -4.19
CA PHE A 165 -13.26 11.02 -4.56
C PHE A 165 -14.09 10.68 -3.32
N VAL A 166 -15.21 11.34 -3.13
CA VAL A 166 -16.04 11.24 -1.94
C VAL A 166 -17.36 10.56 -2.27
N LEU A 167 -17.67 9.48 -1.56
CA LEU A 167 -18.92 8.73 -1.62
C LEU A 167 -19.72 9.02 -0.35
N ASP A 168 -20.85 9.70 -0.49
CA ASP A 168 -21.74 10.02 0.63
C ASP A 168 -22.76 8.90 0.82
N ILE A 169 -22.66 8.22 1.97
CA ILE A 169 -23.62 7.18 2.40
C ILE A 169 -24.77 7.74 3.24
N GLY A 170 -24.74 9.04 3.56
CA GLY A 170 -25.81 9.75 4.24
C GLY A 170 -25.32 10.88 5.14
N GLY A 171 -25.77 12.11 4.88
CA GLY A 171 -25.51 13.27 5.75
C GLY A 171 -24.08 13.82 5.68
N GLY A 172 -23.20 13.26 4.85
CA GLY A 172 -21.80 13.67 4.75
C GLY A 172 -21.56 14.90 3.88
N LEU A 173 -22.45 15.20 2.94
CA LEU A 173 -22.38 16.39 2.07
C LEU A 173 -23.59 17.31 2.26
N HIS A 174 -23.44 18.59 1.89
CA HIS A 174 -24.57 19.51 1.81
C HIS A 174 -25.60 19.00 0.79
N PRO A 175 -26.93 19.15 1.03
CA PRO A 175 -27.96 18.71 0.09
C PRO A 175 -27.77 19.25 -1.33
N ASP A 176 -27.32 20.51 -1.47
CA ASP A 176 -27.07 21.16 -2.76
C ASP A 176 -25.83 20.59 -3.49
N ALA A 177 -24.95 19.91 -2.78
CA ALA A 177 -23.79 19.22 -3.34
C ALA A 177 -24.16 17.81 -3.86
N ALA A 178 -25.35 17.29 -3.54
CA ALA A 178 -25.76 15.94 -3.91
C ALA A 178 -25.88 15.74 -5.44
N GLU A 179 -26.12 16.78 -6.22
CA GLU A 179 -26.23 16.67 -7.69
C GLU A 179 -24.97 17.09 -8.44
N LYS A 180 -23.94 17.57 -7.73
CA LYS A 180 -22.69 18.06 -8.32
C LYS A 180 -21.73 16.91 -8.60
N ARG A 181 -20.98 17.01 -9.70
CA ARG A 181 -19.86 16.09 -10.03
C ARG A 181 -18.60 16.34 -9.19
N SER A 182 -18.44 17.56 -8.71
CA SER A 182 -17.32 17.97 -7.86
C SER A 182 -17.85 18.80 -6.70
N VAL A 183 -17.22 18.67 -5.54
CA VAL A 183 -17.61 19.33 -4.29
C VAL A 183 -16.41 20.08 -3.72
N SER A 184 -16.65 21.21 -3.07
CA SER A 184 -15.60 21.94 -2.35
C SER A 184 -15.51 21.47 -0.88
N PRO A 185 -14.38 21.69 -0.19
CA PRO A 185 -14.23 21.31 1.22
C PRO A 185 -15.26 21.96 2.15
N GLU A 186 -15.79 23.13 1.79
CA GLU A 186 -16.83 23.84 2.55
C GLU A 186 -18.19 23.13 2.48
N GLU A 187 -18.45 22.41 1.39
CA GLU A 187 -19.69 21.65 1.15
C GLU A 187 -19.72 20.31 1.89
N VAL A 188 -18.60 19.92 2.53
CA VAL A 188 -18.50 18.73 3.37
C VAL A 188 -19.09 19.01 4.74
N ARG A 189 -20.06 18.17 5.15
CA ARG A 189 -20.66 18.17 6.49
C ARG A 189 -20.02 17.15 7.43
N CYS A 190 -19.48 16.07 6.89
CA CYS A 190 -18.78 15.01 7.63
C CYS A 190 -17.70 15.59 8.57
N LEU A 191 -17.97 15.57 9.88
CA LEU A 191 -17.07 16.12 10.91
C LEU A 191 -15.67 15.48 10.87
N PRO A 192 -15.52 14.14 10.86
CA PRO A 192 -14.20 13.53 10.82
C PRO A 192 -13.43 13.85 9.53
N LEU A 193 -14.09 13.91 8.37
CA LEU A 193 -13.43 14.30 7.13
C LEU A 193 -12.91 15.73 7.21
N LYS A 194 -13.71 16.68 7.73
CA LYS A 194 -13.27 18.07 7.88
C LYS A 194 -12.06 18.20 8.81
N ALA A 195 -12.07 17.48 9.93
CA ALA A 195 -10.95 17.48 10.87
C ALA A 195 -9.66 16.95 10.23
N LEU A 196 -9.75 15.79 9.57
CA LEU A 196 -8.61 15.22 8.85
C LEU A 196 -8.11 16.14 7.72
N TRP A 197 -9.03 16.73 6.96
CA TRP A 197 -8.72 17.62 5.85
C TRP A 197 -8.06 18.92 6.28
N ARG A 198 -8.46 19.46 7.44
CA ARG A 198 -7.79 20.61 8.09
C ARG A 198 -6.32 20.30 8.38
N GLY A 199 -6.04 19.09 8.85
CA GLY A 199 -4.67 18.64 9.11
C GLY A 199 -3.85 18.45 7.85
N LEU A 200 -4.43 17.80 6.84
CA LEU A 200 -3.79 17.64 5.53
C LEU A 200 -3.50 18.98 4.88
N SER A 201 -4.41 19.96 5.00
CA SER A 201 -4.28 21.28 4.37
C SER A 201 -3.59 22.31 5.28
N HIS A 202 -2.98 21.87 6.38
CA HIS A 202 -2.39 22.78 7.37
C HIS A 202 -1.20 23.57 6.77
N PRO A 203 -1.08 24.89 6.97
CA PRO A 203 -0.02 25.70 6.34
C PRO A 203 1.41 25.28 6.69
N GLY A 204 1.61 24.69 7.87
CA GLY A 204 2.89 24.14 8.29
C GLY A 204 3.26 22.80 7.62
N VAL A 205 2.31 22.15 6.95
CA VAL A 205 2.52 20.93 6.18
C VAL A 205 2.84 21.33 4.75
N ALA A 206 4.05 21.04 4.31
CA ALA A 206 4.49 21.45 2.99
C ALA A 206 4.27 20.36 1.94
N TRP A 207 3.28 20.58 1.08
CA TRP A 207 3.07 19.83 -0.15
C TRP A 207 3.89 20.49 -1.25
N ASP A 208 5.13 20.03 -1.50
CA ASP A 208 5.92 20.60 -2.60
C ASP A 208 5.39 20.19 -3.99
N GLY A 209 5.57 21.10 -4.95
CA GLY A 209 5.27 20.90 -6.37
C GLY A 209 6.38 20.19 -7.15
N ARG A 210 7.24 19.39 -6.51
CA ARG A 210 8.20 18.56 -7.27
C ARG A 210 7.47 17.36 -7.84
N GLN A 211 6.91 17.55 -9.03
CA GLN A 211 6.55 16.52 -10.00
C GLN A 211 7.79 15.76 -10.53
N HIS A 212 8.74 15.36 -9.67
CA HIS A 212 9.96 14.67 -10.11
C HIS A 212 9.93 13.17 -9.83
N PHE A 213 8.75 12.60 -9.57
CA PHE A 213 8.55 11.21 -9.94
C PHE A 213 7.79 11.19 -11.26
N ASP A 214 8.38 10.58 -12.28
CA ASP A 214 7.74 10.33 -13.56
C ASP A 214 6.59 9.34 -13.34
N TRP A 215 5.45 9.89 -12.94
CA TRP A 215 4.24 9.14 -12.68
C TRP A 215 3.75 8.45 -13.96
N GLN A 216 4.02 9.02 -15.15
CA GLN A 216 3.71 8.39 -16.44
C GLN A 216 4.61 7.19 -16.72
N GLY A 217 5.91 7.29 -16.46
CA GLY A 217 6.87 6.19 -16.58
C GLY A 217 6.62 5.07 -15.57
N TYR A 218 6.23 5.40 -14.34
CA TYR A 218 5.88 4.42 -13.31
C TYR A 218 4.50 3.79 -13.53
N GLU A 219 3.50 4.57 -13.95
CA GLU A 219 2.25 4.03 -14.51
C GLU A 219 2.62 3.06 -15.61
N ALA A 220 3.41 3.42 -16.62
CA ALA A 220 3.83 2.48 -17.66
C ALA A 220 4.52 1.19 -17.15
N ILE A 221 5.21 1.22 -16.00
CA ILE A 221 5.87 0.05 -15.38
C ILE A 221 4.87 -0.83 -14.58
N VAL A 222 3.94 -0.24 -13.84
CA VAL A 222 2.85 -0.95 -13.12
C VAL A 222 1.79 -1.47 -14.11
N MET A 223 1.45 -0.66 -15.12
CA MET A 223 0.62 -0.97 -16.28
C MET A 223 1.30 -2.01 -17.17
N GLY A 224 2.61 -1.90 -17.32
CA GLY A 224 3.49 -2.87 -17.97
C GLY A 224 3.67 -4.16 -17.18
N GLY A 225 3.15 -4.25 -15.95
CA GLY A 225 3.02 -5.45 -15.11
C GLY A 225 1.67 -6.17 -15.24
N GLY A 226 0.67 -5.55 -15.88
CA GLY A 226 -0.66 -6.14 -16.09
C GLY A 226 -1.59 -6.09 -14.87
N ILE A 227 -1.25 -5.36 -13.81
CA ILE A 227 -2.01 -5.32 -12.54
C ILE A 227 -2.93 -4.09 -12.45
N ALA A 228 -2.67 -3.05 -13.25
CA ALA A 228 -3.49 -1.83 -13.28
C ALA A 228 -3.60 -1.28 -14.71
N SER A 229 -4.63 -0.48 -14.92
CA SER A 229 -5.12 0.00 -16.21
C SER A 229 -5.16 1.55 -16.20
N PRO A 230 -4.86 2.30 -17.29
CA PRO A 230 -4.72 3.78 -17.23
C PRO A 230 -5.96 4.57 -16.79
N ASN A 231 -7.11 3.90 -16.68
CA ASN A 231 -8.38 4.45 -16.20
C ASN A 231 -8.99 3.60 -15.08
N SER A 232 -8.24 2.71 -14.44
CA SER A 232 -8.78 1.92 -13.33
C SER A 232 -8.84 2.80 -12.09
N ALA A 233 -10.06 3.22 -11.77
CA ALA A 233 -10.60 3.59 -10.46
C ALA A 233 -9.85 3.05 -9.22
N SER A 234 -9.21 1.89 -9.31
CA SER A 234 -8.39 1.23 -8.28
C SER A 234 -7.10 1.96 -7.88
N LEU A 235 -6.74 3.07 -8.55
CA LEU A 235 -5.58 3.91 -8.21
C LEU A 235 -5.94 5.23 -7.51
N ALA A 236 -7.22 5.62 -7.50
CA ALA A 236 -7.67 6.90 -6.96
C ALA A 236 -7.81 6.84 -5.43
N SER A 237 -7.47 7.94 -4.74
CA SER A 237 -7.82 8.06 -3.32
C SER A 237 -9.32 8.29 -3.22
N TYR A 238 -9.98 7.62 -2.28
CA TYR A 238 -11.42 7.75 -2.08
C TYR A 238 -11.79 7.80 -0.60
N ALA A 239 -12.91 8.45 -0.29
CA ALA A 239 -13.48 8.52 1.05
C ALA A 239 -14.95 8.13 1.00
N VAL A 240 -15.35 7.18 1.84
CA VAL A 240 -16.75 6.90 2.16
C VAL A 240 -17.09 7.70 3.40
N ILE A 241 -18.10 8.56 3.31
CA ILE A 241 -18.46 9.48 4.39
C ILE A 241 -19.93 9.41 4.74
N GLY A 242 -20.21 9.55 6.03
CA GLY A 242 -21.53 9.91 6.55
C GLY A 242 -21.44 11.21 7.37
N GLU A 243 -22.49 11.52 8.11
CA GLU A 243 -22.50 12.68 9.04
C GLU A 243 -21.37 12.59 10.07
N ASP A 244 -21.27 11.44 10.76
CA ASP A 244 -20.29 11.19 11.83
C ASP A 244 -19.25 10.11 11.49
N TYR A 245 -19.29 9.57 10.27
CA TYR A 245 -18.46 8.45 9.83
C TYR A 245 -17.51 8.84 8.69
N LEU A 246 -16.28 8.35 8.75
CA LEU A 246 -15.27 8.49 7.72
C LEU A 246 -14.53 7.16 7.53
N ASN A 247 -14.51 6.66 6.31
CA ASN A 247 -13.53 5.67 5.87
C ASN A 247 -12.81 6.23 4.65
N ILE A 248 -11.56 6.64 4.84
CA ILE A 248 -10.76 7.23 3.76
C ILE A 248 -9.58 6.33 3.43
N ASN A 249 -9.42 6.11 2.14
CA ASN A 249 -8.33 5.42 1.53
C ASN A 249 -7.48 6.42 0.76
N ILE A 250 -6.27 6.70 1.28
CA ILE A 250 -5.35 7.64 0.67
C ILE A 250 -4.17 6.87 0.10
N ARG A 251 -3.89 7.12 -1.17
CA ARG A 251 -2.72 6.61 -1.87
C ARG A 251 -1.78 7.74 -2.19
N PHE A 252 -0.63 7.76 -1.54
CA PHE A 252 0.43 8.73 -1.75
C PHE A 252 1.62 8.07 -2.46
N GLY A 253 1.47 7.79 -3.75
CA GLY A 253 2.49 7.08 -4.54
C GLY A 253 2.73 5.65 -4.01
N TYR A 254 3.81 5.48 -3.24
CA TYR A 254 4.32 4.18 -2.76
C TYR A 254 3.77 3.69 -1.42
N HIS A 255 2.98 4.50 -0.72
CA HIS A 255 2.35 4.09 0.53
C HIS A 255 0.85 4.26 0.47
N PHE A 256 0.20 3.39 1.22
CA PHE A 256 -1.23 3.24 1.32
C PHE A 256 -1.63 3.50 2.76
N THR A 257 -2.65 4.32 2.94
CA THR A 257 -3.16 4.68 4.26
C THR A 257 -4.67 4.54 4.26
N ILE A 258 -5.18 3.79 5.23
CA ILE A 258 -6.60 3.75 5.55
C ILE A 258 -6.78 4.48 6.88
N VAL A 259 -7.71 5.43 6.92
CA VAL A 259 -8.21 5.99 8.18
C VAL A 259 -9.70 5.69 8.27
N ASP A 260 -10.11 5.04 9.35
CA ASP A 260 -11.49 4.71 9.66
C ASP A 260 -11.87 5.37 10.98
N ALA A 261 -12.94 6.16 11.00
CA ALA A 261 -13.32 6.91 12.19
C ALA A 261 -14.83 7.08 12.31
N PHE A 262 -15.31 6.99 13.54
CA PHE A 262 -16.68 7.29 13.93
C PHE A 262 -16.66 8.30 15.08
N CYS A 263 -17.32 9.44 14.90
CA CYS A 263 -17.33 10.58 15.81
C CYS A 263 -18.77 10.95 16.20
N GLY A 264 -19.44 10.09 16.96
CA GLY A 264 -20.78 10.33 17.50
C GLY A 264 -20.79 11.07 18.84
N GLY A 265 -22.00 11.29 19.36
CA GLY A 265 -22.24 11.95 20.64
C GLY A 265 -21.84 11.14 21.87
N THR A 266 -21.74 9.81 21.75
CA THR A 266 -21.41 8.90 22.85
C THR A 266 -19.93 8.51 22.82
N PRO A 267 -19.10 8.87 23.81
CA PRO A 267 -17.67 8.58 23.80
C PRO A 267 -17.34 7.09 23.62
N ALA A 268 -18.14 6.19 24.19
CA ALA A 268 -17.93 4.74 24.10
C ALA A 268 -18.04 4.16 22.68
N GLU A 269 -18.78 4.83 21.80
CA GLU A 269 -18.96 4.42 20.40
C GLU A 269 -17.88 5.00 19.48
N ASN A 270 -17.19 6.04 19.95
CA ASN A 270 -16.22 6.78 19.17
C ASN A 270 -14.92 6.01 19.03
N TYR A 271 -14.40 5.96 17.81
CA TYR A 271 -13.14 5.30 17.51
C TYR A 271 -12.43 5.95 16.32
N CYS A 272 -11.11 5.76 16.28
CA CYS A 272 -10.32 6.00 15.08
C CYS A 272 -9.30 4.87 14.92
N GLY A 273 -9.27 4.28 13.73
CA GLY A 273 -8.27 3.35 13.25
C GLY A 273 -7.44 3.98 12.14
N LEU A 274 -6.15 3.71 12.14
CA LEU A 274 -5.22 4.08 11.09
C LEU A 274 -4.40 2.84 10.72
N ARG A 275 -4.46 2.46 9.45
CA ARG A 275 -3.59 1.43 8.88
C ARG A 275 -2.69 2.03 7.83
N PHE A 276 -1.41 1.78 7.94
CA PHE A 276 -0.38 2.29 7.04
C PHE A 276 0.47 1.13 6.51
N VAL A 277 0.70 1.11 5.20
CA VAL A 277 1.59 0.16 4.54
C VAL A 277 2.40 0.83 3.44
N GLY A 278 3.67 0.44 3.31
CA GLY A 278 4.50 0.75 2.15
C GLY A 278 5.45 1.94 2.33
N GLY A 279 6.01 2.41 1.22
CA GLY A 279 7.07 3.43 1.17
C GLY A 279 7.93 3.30 -0.10
N GLY A 280 8.49 4.41 -0.54
CA GLY A 280 9.36 4.50 -1.74
C GLY A 280 10.85 4.44 -1.43
N GLY A 281 11.22 4.52 -0.16
CA GLY A 281 12.60 4.40 0.32
C GLY A 281 13.06 2.96 0.50
N GLU A 282 14.35 2.82 0.85
CA GLU A 282 14.94 1.53 1.19
C GLU A 282 14.27 0.89 2.40
N TYR A 283 14.44 -0.43 2.57
CA TYR A 283 13.82 -1.19 3.65
C TYR A 283 14.04 -0.57 5.04
N THR A 284 15.28 -0.16 5.34
CA THR A 284 15.64 0.52 6.60
C THR A 284 14.87 1.82 6.79
N GLY A 285 14.79 2.66 5.76
CA GLY A 285 14.03 3.90 5.78
C GLY A 285 12.52 3.69 5.99
N ARG A 286 11.95 2.64 5.39
CA ARG A 286 10.54 2.27 5.60
C ARG A 286 10.28 1.81 7.04
N LEU A 287 11.19 1.02 7.63
CA LEU A 287 11.10 0.64 9.05
C LEU A 287 11.21 1.85 9.97
N LEU A 288 12.14 2.77 9.70
CA LEU A 288 12.31 4.00 10.48
C LEU A 288 11.07 4.89 10.38
N ARG A 289 10.42 4.96 9.20
CA ARG A 289 9.16 5.68 9.03
C ARG A 289 8.01 5.05 9.81
N VAL A 290 7.90 3.72 9.84
CA VAL A 290 6.94 3.02 10.70
C VAL A 290 7.22 3.29 12.18
N ALA A 291 8.49 3.30 12.60
CA ALA A 291 8.88 3.64 13.96
C ALA A 291 8.52 5.10 14.31
N PHE A 292 8.73 6.03 13.39
CA PHE A 292 8.34 7.44 13.52
C PHE A 292 6.82 7.60 13.70
N LEU A 293 6.03 6.97 12.83
CA LEU A 293 4.57 6.99 12.91
C LEU A 293 4.09 6.40 14.24
N ALA A 294 4.61 5.23 14.62
CA ALA A 294 4.24 4.55 15.85
C ALA A 294 4.51 5.42 17.08
N ARG A 295 5.70 6.03 17.17
CA ARG A 295 6.08 6.88 18.29
C ARG A 295 5.12 8.06 18.49
N ILE A 296 4.70 8.70 17.39
CA ILE A 296 3.76 9.82 17.46
C ILE A 296 2.36 9.30 17.84
N LEU A 297 1.88 8.24 17.20
CA LEU A 297 0.55 7.68 17.47
C LEU A 297 0.40 7.18 18.91
N GLU A 298 1.43 6.53 19.46
CA GLU A 298 1.50 6.13 20.87
C GLU A 298 1.38 7.35 21.80
N ARG A 299 2.11 8.45 21.52
CA ARG A 299 2.01 9.71 22.29
C ARG A 299 0.64 10.37 22.16
N LEU A 300 -0.06 10.14 21.05
CA LEU A 300 -1.44 10.60 20.83
C LEU A 300 -2.49 9.69 21.49
N GLY A 301 -2.09 8.59 22.14
CA GLY A 301 -2.97 7.68 22.87
C GLY A 301 -3.52 6.52 22.03
N PHE A 302 -2.94 6.25 20.85
CA PHE A 302 -3.29 5.07 20.06
C PHE A 302 -2.56 3.84 20.59
N VAL A 303 -3.26 2.70 20.57
CA VAL A 303 -2.64 1.38 20.67
C VAL A 303 -2.09 1.03 19.28
N VAL A 304 -0.80 0.76 19.17
CA VAL A 304 -0.11 0.55 17.89
C VAL A 304 0.48 -0.86 17.82
N GLU A 305 0.18 -1.55 16.73
CA GLU A 305 0.78 -2.82 16.33
C GLU A 305 1.64 -2.62 15.08
N ARG A 306 2.79 -3.29 15.04
CA ARG A 306 3.78 -3.16 13.95
C ARG A 306 4.16 -4.52 13.43
N ALA A 307 4.19 -4.67 12.11
CA ALA A 307 4.70 -5.87 11.43
C ALA A 307 5.49 -5.45 10.18
N ALA A 308 6.81 -5.41 10.29
CA ALA A 308 7.71 -4.90 9.23
C ALA A 308 7.32 -3.48 8.75
N ASP A 309 6.84 -3.33 7.51
CA ASP A 309 6.38 -2.05 6.93
C ASP A 309 4.86 -1.82 7.07
N LEU A 310 4.16 -2.67 7.82
CA LEU A 310 2.77 -2.49 8.24
C LEU A 310 2.71 -1.87 9.64
N LEU A 311 1.86 -0.85 9.77
CA LEU A 311 1.45 -0.27 11.03
C LEU A 311 -0.08 -0.28 11.11
N ASP A 312 -0.59 -0.76 12.24
CA ASP A 312 -2.01 -0.70 12.59
C ASP A 312 -2.13 0.04 13.93
N ALA A 313 -2.94 1.09 13.97
CA ALA A 313 -3.10 1.93 15.14
C ALA A 313 -4.57 2.17 15.42
N ARG A 314 -5.00 2.05 16.68
CA ARG A 314 -6.39 2.25 17.07
C ARG A 314 -6.54 3.01 18.38
N VAL A 315 -7.54 3.88 18.43
CA VAL A 315 -8.02 4.52 19.66
C VAL A 315 -9.55 4.39 19.73
N ILE A 316 -10.08 4.21 20.93
CA ILE A 316 -11.51 4.04 21.22
C ILE A 316 -11.88 4.84 22.46
N GLY A 317 -13.16 5.18 22.64
CA GLY A 317 -13.65 5.70 23.91
C GLY A 317 -13.42 7.20 24.14
N LEU A 318 -13.06 7.97 23.09
CA LEU A 318 -12.79 9.41 23.21
C LEU A 318 -14.05 10.26 23.03
N ALA A 319 -14.11 11.40 23.71
CA ALA A 319 -15.11 12.43 23.40
C ALA A 319 -14.95 12.90 21.94
N GLY A 320 -16.07 13.26 21.29
CA GLY A 320 -16.09 13.64 19.87
C GLY A 320 -15.07 14.73 19.53
N ASP A 321 -15.06 15.83 20.29
CA ASP A 321 -14.12 16.94 20.07
C ASP A 321 -12.65 16.51 20.19
N ALA A 322 -12.33 15.69 21.19
CA ALA A 322 -10.98 15.15 21.37
C ALA A 322 -10.57 14.22 20.22
N LEU A 323 -11.51 13.45 19.67
CA LEU A 323 -11.26 12.60 18.50
C LEU A 323 -11.03 13.42 17.23
N LEU A 324 -11.79 14.51 17.04
CA LEU A 324 -11.58 15.45 15.93
C LEU A 324 -10.21 16.14 16.01
N GLU A 325 -9.74 16.51 17.20
CA GLU A 325 -8.37 17.01 17.38
C GLU A 325 -7.30 15.98 16.96
N LYS A 326 -7.52 14.70 17.30
CA LYS A 326 -6.61 13.61 16.90
C LYS A 326 -6.61 13.40 15.39
N LEU A 327 -7.78 13.49 14.74
CA LEU A 327 -7.90 13.40 13.28
C LEU A 327 -7.17 14.55 12.56
N ASP A 328 -7.22 15.77 13.09
CA ASP A 328 -6.40 16.89 12.57
C ASP A 328 -4.91 16.57 12.68
N LEU A 329 -4.44 16.11 13.83
CA LEU A 329 -3.03 15.71 14.01
C LEU A 329 -2.63 14.55 13.10
N ILE A 330 -3.53 13.57 12.87
CA ILE A 330 -3.32 12.51 11.88
C ILE A 330 -3.15 13.11 10.48
N GLY A 331 -4.02 14.04 10.07
CA GLY A 331 -3.92 14.71 8.77
C GLY A 331 -2.56 15.38 8.58
N ARG A 332 -2.08 16.09 9.61
CA ARG A 332 -0.74 16.71 9.60
C ARG A 332 0.36 15.66 9.53
N LEU A 333 0.23 14.56 10.28
CA LEU A 333 1.18 13.46 10.29
C LEU A 333 1.31 12.83 8.91
N LEU A 334 0.19 12.54 8.24
CA LEU A 334 0.19 11.97 6.90
C LEU A 334 0.90 12.87 5.89
N GLY A 335 0.63 14.18 5.93
CA GLY A 335 1.34 15.13 5.07
C GLY A 335 2.83 15.25 5.39
N ALA A 336 3.19 15.34 6.68
CA ALA A 336 4.59 15.48 7.12
C ALA A 336 5.45 14.23 6.87
N THR A 337 4.84 13.05 6.78
CA THR A 337 5.57 11.79 6.58
C THR A 337 5.86 11.47 5.12
N ARG A 338 5.40 12.28 4.17
CA ARG A 338 5.59 12.02 2.74
C ARG A 338 7.09 12.00 2.39
N LEU A 339 7.56 10.88 1.82
CA LEU A 339 8.97 10.62 1.46
C LEU A 339 9.95 10.61 2.66
N LEU A 340 9.46 10.61 3.89
CA LEU A 340 10.30 10.65 5.08
C LEU A 340 11.17 9.37 5.20
N ASP A 341 10.71 8.27 4.61
CA ASP A 341 11.45 7.02 4.45
C ASP A 341 12.70 7.15 3.55
N MET A 342 12.85 8.21 2.77
CA MET A 342 14.06 8.50 2.00
C MET A 342 15.02 9.44 2.75
N VAL A 343 14.58 10.02 3.87
CA VAL A 343 15.31 11.04 4.64
C VAL A 343 15.83 10.48 5.96
N LEU A 344 15.08 9.58 6.59
CA LEU A 344 15.44 8.95 7.86
C LEU A 344 16.66 8.04 7.71
N LYS A 345 17.65 8.23 8.60
CA LYS A 345 18.93 7.49 8.57
C LYS A 345 19.10 6.56 9.76
N ASP A 346 18.63 6.97 10.93
CA ASP A 346 18.82 6.28 12.21
C ASP A 346 17.66 6.56 13.18
N GLU A 347 17.63 5.82 14.29
CA GLU A 347 16.60 5.96 15.33
C GLU A 347 16.69 7.30 16.09
N GLU A 348 17.88 7.88 16.24
CA GLU A 348 18.04 9.19 16.91
C GLU A 348 17.31 10.29 16.13
N MET A 349 17.43 10.27 14.80
CA MET A 349 16.69 11.16 13.90
C MET A 349 15.18 10.95 14.03
N VAL A 350 14.72 9.69 14.14
CA VAL A 350 13.30 9.39 14.38
C VAL A 350 12.81 10.03 15.68
N VAL A 351 13.56 9.90 16.77
CA VAL A 351 13.21 10.50 18.06
C VAL A 351 13.10 12.01 17.94
N ARG A 352 14.14 12.66 17.39
CA ARG A 352 14.18 14.12 17.23
C ARG A 352 13.02 14.64 16.39
N LEU A 353 12.78 14.05 15.22
CA LEU A 353 11.71 14.50 14.33
C LEU A 353 10.32 14.25 14.94
N ALA A 354 10.15 13.18 15.71
CA ALA A 354 8.88 12.93 16.40
C ALA A 354 8.61 13.99 17.47
N ASP A 355 9.64 14.40 18.21
CA ASP A 355 9.51 15.48 19.19
C ASP A 355 9.28 16.83 18.49
N ASP A 356 9.91 17.08 17.33
CA ASP A 356 9.64 18.23 16.48
C ASP A 356 8.17 18.29 16.02
N PHE A 357 7.63 17.16 15.56
CA PHE A 357 6.22 17.04 15.17
C PHE A 357 5.29 17.43 16.32
N LEU A 358 5.54 16.88 17.51
CA LEU A 358 4.74 17.15 18.71
C LEU A 358 4.90 18.61 19.19
N ALA A 359 6.01 19.25 18.89
CA ALA A 359 6.24 20.68 19.13
C ALA A 359 5.63 21.60 18.05
N GLY A 360 4.93 21.04 17.04
CA GLY A 360 4.25 21.80 15.99
C GLY A 360 5.11 22.09 14.75
N ARG A 361 6.29 21.48 14.63
CA ARG A 361 7.11 21.54 13.41
C ARG A 361 6.77 20.37 12.49
N TYR A 362 6.10 20.65 11.39
CA TYR A 362 5.62 19.62 10.45
C TYR A 362 6.41 19.55 9.13
N ASP A 363 7.41 20.43 8.96
CA ASP A 363 8.28 20.47 7.79
C ASP A 363 9.69 20.01 8.18
N PHE A 364 10.07 18.82 7.71
CA PHE A 364 11.36 18.17 8.02
C PHE A 364 12.39 18.29 6.89
N ARG A 365 12.18 19.21 5.94
CA ARG A 365 13.06 19.40 4.78
C ARG A 365 14.32 20.23 5.08
N LYS A 366 14.49 20.71 6.31
CA LYS A 366 15.59 21.61 6.73
C LYS A 366 16.61 20.91 7.60
#